data_AF-E2BGD4-F1
#
_entry.id   AF-E2BGD4-F1
#
_cell.length_a   1.000
_cell.length_b   1.000
_cell.length_c   1.000
_cell.angle_alpha   90.00
_cell.angle_beta   90.00
_cell.angle_gamma   90.00
#
_symmetry.space_group_name_H-M   'P 1'
#
loop_
_entity.id
_entity.type
_entity.pdbx_description
1 polymer ?
#
loop_
_entity_poly.entity_id
_entity_poly.type
_entity_poly.pdbx_seq_one_letter_code
_entity_poly.pdbx_strand_id
1 'polypeptide(L)'
;MFISNQQTESTYRNKIMLWKNLQCHIRKWYRRYDLIMIGSTMNGFGLENSDVDMCLLVRHEKVDNRDTALMHLNQALRCLQRYKSAENLEIIQAKVPIINFHDSRQNLNIDINCNSSVAILNTHLLYCYSRIDWRVKPLVLIVKLWAQFHKINSARNNTLSSYSLTLMVISFLQCGINPPILPNLQNHTSQFRSFYHEDIQPIIEDIHKKDLGPIYIGSSLYQSRNTQSLGELLHEFFKYYISFEFEHHAVSIEAGYKIKKETCRLASYPNNNRGHWKYIGIEEPFDRTNTAKAVFDEKIFYRIQSVIGQSYKQLAGNNNLNSLFIEISEEQCPSLESHEPDAHAI
;
A
#
# COMPACT_ATOMS: atom_id res chain seq x y z
N MET A 1 19.67 7.01 5.41
CA MET A 1 18.36 6.46 5.80
C MET A 1 17.59 5.83 4.64
N PHE A 2 17.38 6.50 3.50
CA PHE A 2 16.78 5.85 2.32
C PHE A 2 17.67 4.72 1.74
N ILE A 3 18.89 5.05 1.31
CA ILE A 3 19.82 4.10 0.66
C ILE A 3 20.09 2.87 1.52
N SER A 4 20.14 3.04 2.84
CA SER A 4 20.42 1.97 3.81
C SER A 4 19.24 1.03 4.06
N ASN A 5 18.02 1.40 3.68
CA ASN A 5 16.81 0.62 3.97
C ASN A 5 16.03 0.22 2.72
N GLN A 6 16.31 0.83 1.56
CA GLN A 6 15.69 0.43 0.30
C GLN A 6 16.07 -1.01 -0.06
N GLN A 7 15.16 -1.73 -0.70
CA GLN A 7 15.46 -3.04 -1.27
C GLN A 7 16.67 -2.97 -2.21
N THR A 8 17.74 -3.68 -1.86
CA THR A 8 18.94 -3.80 -2.69
C THR A 8 18.71 -4.75 -3.85
N GLU A 9 19.56 -4.63 -4.87
CA GLU A 9 19.59 -5.55 -6.00
C GLU A 9 19.85 -7.01 -5.55
N SER A 10 20.67 -7.20 -4.52
CA SER A 10 20.94 -8.54 -3.96
C SER A 10 19.67 -9.14 -3.33
N THR A 11 18.98 -8.37 -2.49
CA THR A 11 17.73 -8.81 -1.87
C THR A 11 16.64 -9.05 -2.90
N TYR A 12 16.52 -8.20 -3.92
CA TYR A 12 15.63 -8.43 -5.05
C TYR A 12 15.91 -9.77 -5.75
N ARG A 13 17.18 -10.04 -6.10
CA ARG A 13 17.58 -11.31 -6.74
C ARG A 13 17.26 -12.53 -5.88
N ASN A 14 17.47 -12.45 -4.57
CA ASN A 14 17.13 -13.53 -3.64
C ASN A 14 15.62 -13.80 -3.63
N LYS A 15 14.79 -12.75 -3.60
CA LYS A 15 13.33 -12.86 -3.69
C LYS A 15 12.87 -13.46 -5.02
N ILE A 16 13.48 -13.06 -6.14
CA ILE A 16 13.19 -13.63 -7.46
C ILE A 16 13.60 -15.11 -7.54
N MET A 17 14.72 -15.50 -6.93
CA MET A 17 15.15 -16.89 -6.85
C MET A 17 14.16 -17.73 -6.03
N LEU A 18 13.72 -17.22 -4.87
CA LEU A 18 12.69 -17.85 -4.05
C LEU A 18 11.39 -18.05 -4.85
N TRP A 19 10.93 -17.01 -5.54
CA TRP A 19 9.75 -17.10 -6.41
C TRP A 19 9.90 -18.17 -7.49
N LYS A 20 11.03 -18.20 -8.22
CA LYS A 20 11.29 -19.23 -9.26
C LYS A 20 11.22 -20.65 -8.68
N ASN A 21 11.78 -20.85 -7.49
CA ASN A 21 11.76 -22.14 -6.80
C ASN A 21 10.34 -22.55 -6.38
N LEU A 22 9.59 -21.64 -5.74
CA LEU A 22 8.20 -21.88 -5.33
C LEU A 22 7.29 -22.13 -6.54
N GLN A 23 7.46 -21.36 -7.62
CA GLN A 23 6.73 -21.52 -8.88
C GLN A 23 6.95 -22.89 -9.50
N CYS A 24 8.22 -23.34 -9.56
CA CYS A 24 8.56 -24.68 -10.05
C CYS A 24 7.95 -25.76 -9.16
N HIS A 25 8.04 -25.61 -7.83
CA HIS A 25 7.50 -26.56 -6.87
C HIS A 25 5.98 -26.68 -6.99
N ILE A 26 5.23 -25.57 -6.98
CA ILE A 26 3.77 -25.59 -7.11
C ILE A 26 3.34 -26.20 -8.44
N ARG A 27 3.97 -25.81 -9.56
CA ARG A 27 3.61 -26.34 -10.89
C ARG A 27 3.90 -27.82 -11.08
N LYS A 28 4.82 -28.39 -10.30
CA LYS A 28 5.07 -29.84 -10.27
C LYS A 28 3.83 -30.61 -9.78
N TRP A 29 3.08 -30.04 -8.83
CA TRP A 29 1.87 -30.65 -8.27
C TRP A 29 0.60 -30.21 -9.00
N TYR A 30 0.52 -28.93 -9.35
CA TYR A 30 -0.65 -28.31 -9.96
C TYR A 30 -0.24 -27.43 -11.15
N ARG A 31 -0.23 -28.00 -12.35
CA ARG A 31 0.15 -27.30 -13.60
C ARG A 31 -0.72 -26.07 -13.93
N ARG A 32 -1.90 -25.99 -13.32
CA ARG A 32 -2.88 -24.90 -13.52
C ARG A 32 -2.58 -23.65 -12.68
N TYR A 33 -1.65 -23.71 -11.74
CA TYR A 33 -1.30 -22.59 -10.88
C TYR A 33 -0.07 -21.85 -11.38
N ASP A 34 -0.15 -20.53 -11.35
CA ASP A 34 1.00 -19.64 -11.49
C ASP A 34 1.11 -18.74 -10.27
N LEU A 35 2.32 -18.49 -9.81
CA LEU A 35 2.62 -17.48 -8.81
C LEU A 35 3.05 -16.21 -9.51
N ILE A 36 2.37 -15.11 -9.18
CA ILE A 36 2.68 -13.76 -9.66
C ILE A 36 3.29 -12.98 -8.50
N MET A 37 4.48 -12.41 -8.70
CA MET A 37 5.11 -11.52 -7.71
C MET A 37 4.36 -10.20 -7.67
N ILE A 38 3.98 -9.75 -6.47
CA ILE A 38 3.21 -8.52 -6.26
C ILE A 38 3.80 -7.69 -5.11
N GLY A 39 3.13 -6.58 -4.79
CA GLY A 39 3.40 -5.81 -3.58
C GLY A 39 4.75 -5.09 -3.61
N SER A 40 5.33 -4.95 -2.43
CA SER A 40 6.50 -4.09 -2.19
C SER A 40 7.74 -4.51 -2.98
N THR A 41 7.87 -5.81 -3.28
CA THR A 41 8.99 -6.35 -4.04
C THR A 41 9.00 -5.86 -5.48
N MET A 42 7.82 -5.70 -6.09
CA MET A 42 7.68 -5.35 -7.51
C MET A 42 7.24 -3.90 -7.75
N ASN A 43 6.65 -3.22 -6.78
CA ASN A 43 6.10 -1.87 -6.96
C ASN A 43 7.13 -0.73 -6.82
N GLY A 44 8.39 -1.03 -6.48
CA GLY A 44 9.46 -0.04 -6.33
C GLY A 44 9.53 0.66 -4.97
N PHE A 45 8.69 0.28 -4.01
CA PHE A 45 8.64 0.84 -2.64
C PHE A 45 9.01 -0.19 -1.54
N GLY A 46 9.74 -1.23 -1.92
CA GLY A 46 10.26 -2.27 -1.02
C GLY A 46 11.38 -1.76 -0.11
N LEU A 47 11.31 -2.17 1.15
CA LEU A 47 12.42 -2.10 2.11
C LEU A 47 13.19 -3.42 2.10
N GLU A 48 14.42 -3.42 2.62
CA GLU A 48 15.29 -4.60 2.69
C GLU A 48 14.64 -5.77 3.45
N ASN A 49 13.89 -5.46 4.50
CA ASN A 49 13.17 -6.40 5.34
C ASN A 49 11.69 -6.58 4.94
N SER A 50 11.27 -6.08 3.76
CA SER A 50 9.87 -6.26 3.34
C SER A 50 9.60 -7.71 2.96
N ASP A 51 8.42 -8.18 3.34
CA ASP A 51 7.91 -9.51 3.00
C ASP A 51 7.79 -9.71 1.48
N VAL A 52 7.64 -10.98 1.08
CA VAL A 52 7.40 -11.38 -0.30
C VAL A 52 5.92 -11.67 -0.50
N ASP A 53 5.24 -10.76 -1.18
CA ASP A 53 3.84 -10.93 -1.56
C ASP A 53 3.73 -11.65 -2.91
N MET A 54 2.90 -12.68 -2.98
CA MET A 54 2.57 -13.39 -4.23
C MET A 54 1.05 -13.54 -4.41
N CYS A 55 0.62 -13.60 -5.66
CA CYS A 55 -0.74 -13.96 -6.05
C CYS A 55 -0.72 -15.30 -6.77
N LEU A 56 -1.45 -16.29 -6.24
CA LEU A 56 -1.72 -17.56 -6.89
C LEU A 56 -2.80 -17.36 -7.95
N LEU A 57 -2.38 -17.35 -9.21
CA LEU A 57 -3.26 -17.30 -10.37
C LEU A 57 -3.72 -18.71 -10.76
N VAL A 58 -5.02 -18.88 -10.89
CA VAL A 58 -5.64 -20.12 -11.35
C VAL A 58 -5.99 -20.00 -12.84
N ARG A 59 -5.28 -20.75 -13.69
CA ARG A 59 -5.54 -20.74 -15.14
C ARG A 59 -6.94 -21.27 -15.45
N HIS A 60 -7.57 -20.62 -16.42
CA HIS A 60 -8.87 -20.99 -17.02
C HIS A 60 -10.04 -21.07 -16.03
N GLU A 61 -9.93 -20.42 -14.86
CA GLU A 61 -11.01 -20.37 -13.87
C GLU A 61 -11.12 -18.96 -13.29
N LYS A 62 -12.33 -18.41 -13.28
CA LYS A 62 -12.63 -17.19 -12.54
C LYS A 62 -12.84 -17.59 -11.08
N VAL A 63 -12.00 -17.06 -10.20
CA VAL A 63 -12.19 -17.21 -8.75
C VAL A 63 -12.78 -15.89 -8.27
N ASP A 64 -14.09 -15.87 -8.13
CA ASP A 64 -14.87 -14.67 -7.82
C ASP A 64 -15.34 -14.62 -6.36
N ASN A 65 -15.30 -15.76 -5.67
CA ASN A 65 -15.78 -15.90 -4.31
C ASN A 65 -14.68 -16.44 -3.37
N ARG A 66 -14.90 -16.18 -2.08
CA ARG A 66 -13.98 -16.52 -1.00
C ARG A 66 -13.76 -18.03 -0.85
N ASP A 67 -14.80 -18.84 -1.05
CA ASP A 67 -14.76 -20.28 -0.80
C ASP A 67 -13.92 -21.00 -1.87
N THR A 68 -14.09 -20.62 -3.14
CA THR A 68 -13.24 -21.09 -4.24
C THR A 68 -11.78 -20.66 -4.01
N ALA A 69 -11.54 -19.42 -3.55
CA ALA A 69 -10.19 -18.97 -3.21
C ALA A 69 -9.58 -19.82 -2.08
N LEU A 70 -10.33 -20.08 -1.00
CA LEU A 70 -9.89 -20.95 0.10
C LEU A 70 -9.63 -22.38 -0.37
N MET A 71 -10.44 -22.93 -1.28
CA MET A 71 -10.20 -24.25 -1.85
C MET A 71 -8.84 -24.32 -2.56
N HIS A 72 -8.52 -23.34 -3.41
CA HIS A 72 -7.23 -23.28 -4.11
C HIS A 72 -6.06 -23.05 -3.16
N LEU A 73 -6.22 -22.17 -2.16
CA LEU A 73 -5.19 -21.97 -1.13
C LEU A 73 -4.95 -23.24 -0.33
N ASN A 74 -5.98 -24.00 0.03
CA ASN A 74 -5.81 -25.29 0.71
C ASN A 74 -5.05 -26.31 -0.17
N GLN A 75 -5.27 -26.32 -1.48
CA GLN A 75 -4.50 -27.17 -2.40
C GLN A 75 -3.03 -26.72 -2.49
N ALA A 76 -2.77 -25.41 -2.61
CA ALA A 76 -1.43 -24.86 -2.60
C ALA A 76 -0.71 -25.14 -1.27
N LEU A 77 -1.40 -25.02 -0.13
CA LEU A 77 -0.90 -25.32 1.20
C LEU A 77 -0.38 -26.77 1.29
N ARG A 78 -1.16 -27.76 0.83
CA ARG A 78 -0.75 -29.18 0.81
C ARG A 78 0.51 -29.43 -0.01
N CYS A 79 0.70 -28.66 -1.07
CA CYS A 79 1.92 -28.69 -1.87
C CYS A 79 3.10 -28.05 -1.12
N LEU A 80 2.88 -26.88 -0.51
CA LEU A 80 3.89 -26.13 0.23
C LEU A 80 4.35 -26.83 1.51
N GLN A 81 3.50 -27.66 2.14
CA GLN A 81 3.89 -28.54 3.25
C GLN A 81 5.03 -29.51 2.89
N ARG A 82 5.24 -29.76 1.60
CA ARG A 82 6.32 -30.61 1.07
C ARG A 82 7.55 -29.81 0.64
N TYR A 83 7.53 -28.49 0.80
CA TYR A 83 8.64 -27.61 0.48
C TYR A 83 9.55 -27.49 1.71
N LYS A 84 10.76 -28.05 1.62
CA LYS A 84 11.62 -28.34 2.80
C LYS A 84 11.95 -27.13 3.67
N SER A 85 12.02 -25.92 3.09
CA SER A 85 12.38 -24.69 3.82
C SER A 85 11.17 -23.87 4.26
N ALA A 86 9.94 -24.33 4.01
CA ALA A 86 8.74 -23.65 4.51
C ALA A 86 8.51 -23.99 6.00
N GLU A 87 8.56 -22.97 6.85
CA GLU A 87 8.31 -23.03 8.28
C GLU A 87 7.08 -22.18 8.64
N ASN A 88 6.39 -22.56 9.73
CA ASN A 88 5.20 -21.85 10.23
C ASN A 88 4.11 -21.63 9.15
N LEU A 89 3.93 -22.63 8.28
CA LEU A 89 3.02 -22.55 7.15
C LEU A 89 1.56 -22.67 7.58
N GLU A 90 0.79 -21.60 7.41
CA GLU A 90 -0.62 -21.52 7.80
C GLU A 90 -1.50 -20.75 6.80
N ILE A 91 -2.83 -20.92 6.93
CA ILE A 91 -3.81 -20.07 6.24
C ILE A 91 -4.39 -19.07 7.25
N ILE A 92 -4.21 -17.79 6.97
CA ILE A 92 -4.82 -16.70 7.73
C ILE A 92 -6.16 -16.35 7.08
N GLN A 93 -7.26 -16.58 7.82
CA GLN A 93 -8.63 -16.34 7.33
C GLN A 93 -9.08 -14.87 7.46
N ALA A 94 -8.28 -13.92 6.98
CA ALA A 94 -8.70 -12.51 6.85
C ALA A 94 -9.72 -12.33 5.71
N LYS A 95 -10.28 -11.13 5.49
CA LYS A 95 -11.24 -10.83 4.39
C LYS A 95 -10.77 -11.32 3.02
N VAL A 96 -9.49 -11.15 2.73
CA VAL A 96 -8.79 -11.84 1.65
C VAL A 96 -7.94 -12.92 2.33
N PRO A 97 -8.27 -14.21 2.15
CA PRO A 97 -7.50 -15.27 2.79
C PRO A 97 -6.12 -15.35 2.16
N ILE A 98 -5.11 -15.63 2.98
CA ILE A 98 -3.72 -15.74 2.54
C ILE A 98 -3.07 -16.98 3.17
N ILE A 99 -2.12 -17.58 2.44
CA ILE A 99 -1.14 -18.49 3.03
C ILE A 99 0.01 -17.61 3.54
N ASN A 100 0.39 -17.75 4.80
CA ASN A 100 1.56 -17.11 5.39
C ASN A 100 2.57 -18.19 5.80
N PHE A 101 3.85 -17.95 5.53
CA PHE A 101 4.94 -18.82 6.00
C PHE A 101 6.30 -18.11 5.97
N HIS A 102 7.30 -18.74 6.58
CA HIS A 102 8.69 -18.31 6.55
C HIS A 102 9.53 -19.27 5.71
N ASP A 103 10.36 -18.77 4.80
CA ASP A 103 11.38 -19.56 4.10
C ASP A 103 12.71 -19.47 4.85
N SER A 104 13.09 -20.53 5.57
CA SER A 104 14.31 -20.55 6.38
C SER A 104 15.60 -20.57 5.57
N ARG A 105 15.53 -20.88 4.27
CA ARG A 105 16.69 -20.87 3.38
C ARG A 105 17.11 -19.46 3.00
N GLN A 106 16.16 -18.60 2.64
CA GLN A 106 16.39 -17.21 2.25
C GLN A 106 16.12 -16.22 3.39
N ASN A 107 15.58 -16.69 4.51
CA ASN A 107 15.17 -15.89 5.67
C ASN A 107 14.17 -14.79 5.28
N LEU A 108 13.10 -15.18 4.58
CA LEU A 108 12.06 -14.28 4.07
C LEU A 108 10.68 -14.75 4.54
N ASN A 109 9.80 -13.82 4.89
CA ASN A 109 8.38 -14.12 5.08
C ASN A 109 7.65 -14.01 3.76
N ILE A 110 6.66 -14.87 3.55
CA ILE A 110 5.91 -14.97 2.31
C ILE A 110 4.41 -14.96 2.62
N ASP A 111 3.70 -14.12 1.88
CA ASP A 111 2.23 -14.07 1.86
C ASP A 111 1.73 -14.41 0.45
N ILE A 112 0.86 -15.42 0.34
CA ILE A 112 0.25 -15.84 -0.93
C ILE A 112 -1.27 -15.70 -0.85
N ASN A 113 -1.83 -14.74 -1.60
CA ASN A 113 -3.28 -14.67 -1.82
C ASN A 113 -3.68 -15.44 -3.10
N CYS A 114 -4.98 -15.64 -3.35
CA CYS A 114 -5.47 -16.33 -4.55
C CYS A 114 -6.28 -15.38 -5.42
N ASN A 115 -5.91 -15.28 -6.70
CA ASN A 115 -6.63 -14.54 -7.75
C ASN A 115 -6.98 -13.08 -7.39
N SER A 116 -6.15 -12.38 -6.63
CA SER A 116 -6.34 -10.95 -6.40
C SER A 116 -5.87 -10.14 -7.62
N SER A 117 -6.79 -9.89 -8.57
CA SER A 117 -6.55 -8.99 -9.70
C SER A 117 -6.19 -7.57 -9.22
N VAL A 118 -6.90 -7.06 -8.21
CA VAL A 118 -6.63 -5.75 -7.59
C VAL A 118 -5.18 -5.64 -7.10
N ALA A 119 -4.63 -6.67 -6.45
CA ALA A 119 -3.23 -6.64 -6.00
C ALA A 119 -2.23 -6.56 -7.17
N ILE A 120 -2.51 -7.23 -8.28
CA ILE A 120 -1.69 -7.17 -9.51
C ILE A 120 -1.76 -5.76 -10.11
N LEU A 121 -2.97 -5.22 -10.27
CA LEU A 121 -3.22 -3.88 -10.81
C LEU A 121 -2.53 -2.79 -9.97
N ASN A 122 -2.65 -2.88 -8.66
CA ASN A 122 -1.99 -1.97 -7.71
C ASN A 122 -0.48 -2.03 -7.79
N THR A 123 0.07 -3.24 -7.88
CA THR A 123 1.52 -3.42 -8.00
C THR A 123 2.04 -2.70 -9.23
N HIS A 124 1.37 -2.88 -10.37
CA HIS A 124 1.73 -2.23 -11.62
C HIS A 124 1.54 -0.70 -11.55
N LEU A 125 0.40 -0.22 -11.04
CA LEU A 125 0.11 1.21 -10.92
C LEU A 125 1.15 1.93 -10.05
N LEU A 126 1.44 1.36 -8.88
CA LEU A 126 2.44 1.90 -7.95
C LEU A 126 3.84 1.85 -8.54
N TYR A 127 4.18 0.79 -9.28
CA TYR A 127 5.45 0.75 -10.02
C TYR A 127 5.54 1.93 -10.99
N CYS A 128 4.49 2.18 -11.80
CA CYS A 128 4.48 3.29 -12.74
C CYS A 128 4.73 4.63 -12.02
N TYR A 129 4.02 4.89 -10.92
CA TYR A 129 4.26 6.08 -10.09
C TYR A 129 5.69 6.18 -9.56
N SER A 130 6.28 5.06 -9.12
CA SER A 130 7.66 5.01 -8.61
C SER A 130 8.72 5.43 -9.64
N ARG A 131 8.38 5.42 -10.94
CA ARG A 131 9.29 5.71 -12.05
C ARG A 131 9.13 7.10 -12.64
N ILE A 132 8.15 7.90 -12.18
CA ILE A 132 7.86 9.23 -12.75
C ILE A 132 8.90 10.25 -12.30
N ASP A 133 9.14 10.34 -11.00
CA ASP A 133 10.07 11.30 -10.41
C ASP A 133 10.96 10.59 -9.37
N TRP A 134 12.25 10.91 -9.37
CA TRP A 134 13.24 10.28 -8.50
C TRP A 134 12.94 10.51 -7.00
N ARG A 135 12.19 11.56 -6.66
CA ARG A 135 11.83 11.93 -5.28
C ARG A 135 10.74 11.04 -4.68
N VAL A 136 9.96 10.34 -5.51
CA VAL A 136 8.79 9.55 -5.06
C VAL A 136 9.24 8.40 -4.15
N LYS A 137 10.19 7.58 -4.60
CA LYS A 137 10.69 6.44 -3.84
C LYS A 137 11.25 6.84 -2.47
N PRO A 138 12.23 7.77 -2.36
CA PRO A 138 12.75 8.17 -1.07
C PRO A 138 11.71 8.79 -0.15
N LEU A 139 10.76 9.57 -0.68
CA LEU A 139 9.68 10.13 0.13
C LEU A 139 8.72 9.05 0.68
N VAL A 140 8.32 8.08 -0.14
CA VAL A 140 7.50 6.94 0.33
C VAL A 140 8.25 6.14 1.39
N LEU A 141 9.52 5.84 1.16
CA LEU A 141 10.30 5.02 2.10
C LEU A 141 10.52 5.72 3.44
N ILE A 142 10.83 7.02 3.44
CA ILE A 142 11.03 7.74 4.71
C ILE A 142 9.73 7.85 5.50
N VAL A 143 8.59 8.08 4.84
CA VAL A 143 7.26 8.06 5.49
C VAL A 143 6.93 6.67 6.03
N LYS A 144 7.26 5.59 5.32
CA LYS A 144 7.09 4.22 5.83
C LYS A 144 7.92 3.97 7.09
N LEU A 145 9.20 4.33 7.08
CA LEU A 145 10.12 4.15 8.22
C LEU A 145 9.69 4.98 9.43
N TRP A 146 9.32 6.25 9.21
CA TRP A 146 8.77 7.13 10.23
C TRP A 146 7.51 6.54 10.86
N ALA A 147 6.55 6.09 10.04
CA ALA A 147 5.31 5.51 10.54
C ALA A 147 5.52 4.18 11.28
N GLN A 148 6.51 3.37 10.86
CA GLN A 148 6.93 2.15 11.58
C GLN A 148 7.51 2.48 12.94
N PHE A 149 8.43 3.47 13.01
CA PHE A 149 9.04 3.92 14.26
C PHE A 149 7.99 4.38 15.28
N HIS A 150 6.98 5.15 14.83
CA HIS A 150 5.89 5.62 15.68
C HIS A 150 4.75 4.61 15.90
N LYS A 151 4.92 3.36 15.45
CA LYS A 151 3.95 2.25 15.59
C LYS A 151 2.58 2.55 14.98
N ILE A 152 2.51 3.36 13.93
CA ILE A 152 1.28 3.71 13.18
C ILE A 152 1.23 3.08 11.77
N ASN A 153 2.09 2.07 11.49
CA ASN A 153 2.17 1.34 10.23
C ASN A 153 1.95 -0.18 10.42
N SER A 154 0.77 -0.57 10.93
CA SER A 154 0.35 -1.96 11.07
C SER A 154 -1.18 -2.08 11.06
N ALA A 155 -1.74 -2.55 9.95
CA ALA A 155 -3.17 -2.81 9.84
C ALA A 155 -3.67 -3.89 10.82
N ARG A 156 -2.79 -4.82 11.23
CA ARG A 156 -3.08 -5.82 12.27
C ARG A 156 -3.27 -5.17 13.66
N ASN A 157 -2.63 -4.02 13.89
CA ASN A 157 -2.75 -3.24 15.12
C ASN A 157 -3.69 -2.03 14.93
N ASN A 158 -4.67 -2.13 14.02
CA ASN A 158 -5.68 -1.09 13.76
C ASN A 158 -5.13 0.27 13.30
N THR A 159 -3.90 0.32 12.76
CA THR A 159 -3.29 1.54 12.24
C THR A 159 -3.21 1.52 10.70
N LEU A 160 -2.52 2.49 10.08
CA LEU A 160 -2.40 2.56 8.63
C LEU A 160 -1.57 1.38 8.10
N SER A 161 -1.91 0.91 6.89
CA SER A 161 -1.06 -0.03 6.17
C SER A 161 0.05 0.70 5.41
N SER A 162 1.13 -0.01 5.05
CA SER A 162 2.16 0.54 4.16
C SER A 162 1.60 0.94 2.79
N TYR A 163 0.55 0.26 2.33
CA TYR A 163 -0.16 0.62 1.10
C TYR A 163 -0.92 1.95 1.27
N SER A 164 -1.67 2.11 2.37
CA SER A 164 -2.38 3.35 2.71
C SER A 164 -1.44 4.55 2.78
N LEU A 165 -0.29 4.42 3.45
CA LEU A 165 0.73 5.47 3.51
C LEU A 165 1.30 5.82 2.13
N THR A 166 1.50 4.81 1.27
CA THR A 166 1.98 5.03 -0.11
C THR A 166 0.96 5.84 -0.92
N LEU A 167 -0.33 5.52 -0.80
CA LEU A 167 -1.40 6.28 -1.46
C LEU A 167 -1.51 7.72 -0.95
N MET A 168 -1.31 7.95 0.36
CA MET A 168 -1.23 9.29 0.94
C MET A 168 -0.09 10.10 0.32
N VAL A 169 1.11 9.53 0.24
CA VAL A 169 2.26 10.21 -0.38
C VAL A 169 2.00 10.52 -1.86
N ILE A 170 1.45 9.58 -2.62
CA ILE A 170 1.12 9.79 -4.04
C ILE A 170 0.09 10.92 -4.20
N SER A 171 -0.99 10.91 -3.42
CA SER A 171 -2.01 11.94 -3.47
C SER A 171 -1.46 13.32 -3.09
N PHE A 172 -0.60 13.39 -2.06
CA PHE A 172 0.11 14.62 -1.72
C PHE A 172 0.94 15.16 -2.89
N LEU A 173 1.68 14.29 -3.59
CA LEU A 173 2.47 14.68 -4.76
C LEU A 173 1.61 15.03 -6.00
N GLN A 174 0.35 14.60 -6.06
CA GLN A 174 -0.61 14.93 -7.12
C GLN A 174 -1.34 16.25 -6.89
N CYS A 175 -1.81 16.51 -5.67
CA CYS A 175 -2.69 17.65 -5.38
C CYS A 175 -2.39 18.40 -4.08
N GLY A 176 -1.46 17.92 -3.25
CA GLY A 176 -1.06 18.57 -2.00
C GLY A 176 0.03 19.62 -2.18
N ILE A 177 0.65 19.69 -3.36
CA ILE A 177 1.70 20.64 -3.73
C ILE A 177 1.42 21.25 -5.09
N ASN A 178 1.91 22.49 -5.29
CA ASN A 178 1.85 23.19 -6.57
C ASN A 178 3.22 23.82 -6.87
N PRO A 179 3.86 23.50 -8.01
CA PRO A 179 3.41 22.59 -9.08
C PRO A 179 3.35 21.12 -8.63
N PRO A 180 2.45 20.30 -9.20
CA PRO A 180 2.38 18.87 -8.89
C PRO A 180 3.63 18.11 -9.36
N ILE A 181 4.01 17.07 -8.63
CA ILE A 181 5.12 16.16 -8.97
C ILE A 181 4.61 14.93 -9.71
N LEU A 182 3.39 14.49 -9.43
CA LEU A 182 2.80 13.32 -10.06
C LEU A 182 1.57 13.70 -10.88
N PRO A 183 1.39 13.16 -12.09
CA PRO A 183 0.12 13.23 -12.81
C PRO A 183 -0.88 12.25 -12.20
N ASN A 184 -2.12 12.32 -12.67
CA ASN A 184 -3.11 11.26 -12.44
C ASN A 184 -3.00 10.20 -13.55
N LEU A 185 -2.25 9.12 -13.34
CA LEU A 185 -2.01 8.10 -14.38
C LEU A 185 -3.29 7.45 -14.94
N GLN A 186 -4.30 7.24 -14.10
CA GLN A 186 -5.56 6.59 -14.49
C GLN A 186 -6.45 7.49 -15.36
N ASN A 187 -6.27 8.81 -15.29
CA ASN A 187 -6.98 9.77 -16.15
C ASN A 187 -6.12 10.33 -17.29
N HIS A 188 -4.79 10.21 -17.22
CA HIS A 188 -3.89 10.91 -18.13
C HIS A 188 -3.76 10.27 -19.52
N THR A 189 -4.07 8.98 -19.70
CA THR A 189 -4.05 8.37 -21.04
C THR A 189 -5.18 7.36 -21.24
N SER A 190 -5.81 7.41 -22.42
CA SER A 190 -6.79 6.41 -22.87
C SER A 190 -6.20 4.99 -22.90
N GLN A 191 -4.89 4.89 -23.19
CA GLN A 191 -4.13 3.65 -23.13
C GLN A 191 -4.12 3.06 -21.72
N PHE A 192 -3.78 3.86 -20.69
CA PHE A 192 -3.79 3.38 -19.31
C PHE A 192 -5.18 2.93 -18.85
N ARG A 193 -6.26 3.59 -19.31
CA ARG A 193 -7.63 3.10 -19.05
C ARG A 193 -7.90 1.74 -19.72
N SER A 194 -7.59 1.59 -21.01
CA SER A 194 -7.81 0.31 -21.72
C SER A 194 -7.03 -0.86 -21.11
N PHE A 195 -5.79 -0.61 -20.65
CA PHE A 195 -4.93 -1.63 -20.04
C PHE A 195 -5.48 -2.22 -18.73
N TYR A 196 -6.32 -1.48 -18.00
CA TYR A 196 -6.83 -1.91 -16.70
C TYR A 196 -8.30 -2.35 -16.72
N HIS A 197 -9.03 -2.13 -17.82
CA HIS A 197 -10.46 -2.43 -17.92
C HIS A 197 -10.80 -3.72 -18.69
N GLU A 198 -9.91 -4.24 -19.54
CA GLU A 198 -10.28 -5.30 -20.49
C GLU A 198 -9.60 -6.66 -20.21
N ASP A 199 -8.32 -6.69 -19.84
CA ASP A 199 -7.61 -7.93 -19.53
C ASP A 199 -6.38 -7.67 -18.63
N ILE A 200 -6.19 -8.49 -17.60
CA ILE A 200 -5.01 -8.43 -16.72
C ILE A 200 -3.82 -9.23 -17.26
N GLN A 201 -4.02 -10.08 -18.28
CA GLN A 201 -2.94 -10.89 -18.86
C GLN A 201 -1.77 -10.05 -19.37
N PRO A 202 -1.96 -8.93 -20.10
CA PRO A 202 -0.85 -8.08 -20.51
C PRO A 202 -0.02 -7.56 -19.33
N ILE A 203 -0.67 -7.23 -18.20
CA ILE A 203 0.00 -6.76 -16.97
C ILE A 203 0.79 -7.89 -16.33
N ILE A 204 0.21 -9.09 -16.26
CA ILE A 204 0.89 -10.28 -15.74
C ILE A 204 2.11 -10.61 -16.59
N GLU A 205 1.96 -10.60 -17.92
CA GLU A 205 3.05 -10.80 -18.84
C GLU A 205 4.12 -9.72 -18.67
N ASP A 206 3.76 -8.47 -18.43
CA ASP A 206 4.72 -7.39 -18.25
C ASP A 206 5.47 -7.49 -16.91
N ILE A 207 4.79 -7.91 -15.84
CA ILE A 207 5.41 -8.24 -14.54
C ILE A 207 6.43 -9.39 -14.67
N HIS A 208 6.20 -10.37 -15.56
CA HIS A 208 7.04 -11.57 -15.69
C HIS A 208 8.03 -11.59 -16.86
N LYS A 209 7.72 -10.98 -18.00
CA LYS A 209 8.56 -11.01 -19.22
C LYS A 209 9.79 -10.10 -19.10
N LYS A 210 9.87 -9.29 -18.04
CA LYS A 210 10.98 -8.38 -17.84
C LYS A 210 11.54 -8.50 -16.43
N ASP A 211 12.71 -9.13 -16.34
CA ASP A 211 13.76 -8.80 -15.35
C ASP A 211 14.19 -7.30 -15.43
N LEU A 212 13.47 -6.44 -16.17
CA LEU A 212 13.73 -5.04 -16.51
C LEU A 212 12.42 -4.21 -16.63
N GLY A 213 11.50 -4.30 -15.66
CA GLY A 213 10.43 -3.32 -15.41
C GLY A 213 9.28 -3.20 -16.44
N PRO A 214 8.05 -2.87 -16.00
CA PRO A 214 6.89 -2.78 -16.89
C PRO A 214 6.98 -1.70 -17.97
N ILE A 215 6.22 -1.94 -19.05
CA ILE A 215 5.97 -1.07 -20.19
C ILE A 215 5.63 0.32 -19.66
N TYR A 216 6.56 1.22 -19.89
CA TYR A 216 6.54 2.62 -19.50
C TYR A 216 5.48 3.35 -20.34
N ILE A 217 4.21 3.21 -19.96
CA ILE A 217 3.11 3.96 -20.59
C ILE A 217 3.14 5.38 -20.02
N GLY A 218 3.90 6.26 -20.67
CA GLY A 218 3.62 7.70 -20.69
C GLY A 218 4.43 8.64 -19.81
N SER A 219 5.31 8.18 -18.91
CA SER A 219 6.10 9.11 -18.09
C SER A 219 7.27 9.78 -18.81
N SER A 220 7.58 9.42 -20.07
CA SER A 220 8.54 10.17 -20.88
C SER A 220 8.04 11.58 -21.21
N LEU A 221 6.73 11.82 -21.05
CA LEU A 221 6.09 13.09 -21.38
C LEU A 221 5.78 13.95 -20.15
N TYR A 222 5.68 13.35 -18.95
CA TYR A 222 5.41 14.12 -17.75
C TYR A 222 6.70 14.55 -17.06
N GLN A 223 6.99 15.84 -17.11
CA GLN A 223 8.08 16.46 -16.35
C GLN A 223 7.47 17.46 -15.37
N SER A 224 7.67 17.21 -14.08
CA SER A 224 7.25 18.15 -13.05
C SER A 224 8.05 19.44 -13.16
N ARG A 225 7.37 20.58 -13.00
CA ARG A 225 7.99 21.91 -12.83
C ARG A 225 8.39 22.19 -11.37
N ASN A 226 8.08 21.28 -10.45
CA ASN A 226 8.37 21.44 -9.04
C ASN A 226 9.86 21.21 -8.75
N THR A 227 10.49 22.19 -8.10
CA THR A 227 11.92 22.17 -7.75
C THR A 227 12.19 21.91 -6.27
N GLN A 228 11.17 21.61 -5.46
CA GLN A 228 11.34 21.37 -4.03
C GLN A 228 12.23 20.15 -3.79
N SER A 229 13.13 20.29 -2.82
CA SER A 229 13.98 19.22 -2.29
C SER A 229 13.16 18.18 -1.53
N LEU A 230 13.76 17.02 -1.27
CA LEU A 230 13.11 15.97 -0.47
C LEU A 230 12.75 16.42 0.95
N GLY A 231 13.59 17.25 1.57
CA GLY A 231 13.33 17.78 2.91
C GLY A 231 12.11 18.71 2.93
N GLU A 232 12.01 19.60 1.96
CA GLU A 232 10.85 20.49 1.80
C GLU A 232 9.57 19.70 1.52
N LEU A 233 9.63 18.68 0.67
CA LEU A 233 8.49 17.81 0.39
C LEU A 233 8.03 17.02 1.61
N LEU A 234 8.97 16.52 2.43
CA LEU A 234 8.63 15.82 3.67
C LEU A 234 7.98 16.75 4.69
N HIS A 235 8.47 17.99 4.80
CA HIS A 235 7.86 19.01 5.66
C HIS A 235 6.45 19.38 5.19
N GLU A 236 6.27 19.67 3.90
CA GLU A 236 4.96 19.99 3.34
C GLU A 236 3.99 18.79 3.38
N PHE A 237 4.49 17.54 3.32
CA PHE A 237 3.67 16.34 3.50
C PHE A 237 2.99 16.33 4.89
N PHE A 238 3.75 16.56 5.96
CA PHE A 238 3.16 16.60 7.30
C PHE A 238 2.22 17.80 7.46
N LYS A 239 2.61 18.97 6.95
CA LYS A 239 1.77 20.17 6.97
C LYS A 239 0.43 19.96 6.26
N TYR A 240 0.46 19.31 5.09
CA TYR A 240 -0.73 18.99 4.30
C TYR A 240 -1.67 18.07 5.07
N TYR A 241 -1.16 17.02 5.72
CA TYR A 241 -2.00 16.08 6.46
C TYR A 241 -2.44 16.57 7.85
N ILE A 242 -1.81 17.60 8.41
CA ILE A 242 -2.32 18.31 9.60
C ILE A 242 -3.55 19.13 9.25
N SER A 243 -3.54 19.82 8.11
CA SER A 243 -4.68 20.63 7.64
C SER A 243 -5.69 19.83 6.84
N PHE A 244 -5.45 18.54 6.60
CA PHE A 244 -6.37 17.68 5.87
C PHE A 244 -7.62 17.41 6.72
N GLU A 245 -8.77 17.89 6.25
CA GLU A 245 -10.08 17.68 6.88
C GLU A 245 -10.55 16.23 6.72
N PHE A 246 -9.93 15.32 7.49
CA PHE A 246 -10.26 13.90 7.46
C PHE A 246 -11.72 13.62 7.78
N GLU A 247 -12.44 14.53 8.44
CA GLU A 247 -13.88 14.38 8.73
C GLU A 247 -14.74 14.42 7.46
N HIS A 248 -14.38 15.27 6.49
CA HIS A 248 -15.20 15.53 5.30
C HIS A 248 -14.61 14.97 4.01
N HIS A 249 -13.30 14.75 3.98
CA HIS A 249 -12.58 14.38 2.77
C HIS A 249 -11.90 13.02 2.89
N ALA A 250 -11.73 12.37 1.75
CA ALA A 250 -10.93 11.16 1.59
C ALA A 250 -9.83 11.40 0.55
N VAL A 251 -8.74 10.67 0.72
CA VAL A 251 -7.61 10.61 -0.22
C VAL A 251 -8.01 9.76 -1.42
N SER A 252 -7.82 10.25 -2.65
CA SER A 252 -8.04 9.48 -3.87
C SER A 252 -7.00 9.81 -4.93
N ILE A 253 -6.24 8.79 -5.34
CA ILE A 253 -5.25 8.93 -6.42
C ILE A 253 -5.88 8.73 -7.81
N GLU A 254 -7.04 8.06 -7.89
CA GLU A 254 -7.82 7.89 -9.12
C GLU A 254 -8.50 9.21 -9.50
N ALA A 255 -9.02 9.95 -8.52
CA ALA A 255 -9.53 11.30 -8.75
C ALA A 255 -8.38 12.28 -9.03
N GLY A 256 -7.25 12.12 -8.34
CA GLY A 256 -6.12 13.05 -8.38
C GLY A 256 -6.36 14.34 -7.60
N TYR A 257 -7.35 14.33 -6.70
CA TYR A 257 -7.68 15.40 -5.75
C TYR A 257 -8.43 14.81 -4.55
N LYS A 258 -8.60 15.59 -3.47
CA LYS A 258 -9.37 15.16 -2.30
C LYS A 258 -10.87 15.04 -2.64
N ILE A 259 -11.49 13.91 -2.35
CA ILE A 259 -12.90 13.65 -2.65
C ILE A 259 -13.76 13.74 -1.40
N LYS A 260 -15.07 13.99 -1.55
CA LYS A 260 -16.00 14.04 -0.42
C LYS A 260 -16.20 12.62 0.13
N LYS A 261 -16.00 12.48 1.44
CA LYS A 261 -16.15 11.21 2.14
C LYS A 261 -17.60 10.67 2.06
N GLU A 262 -18.57 11.58 2.06
CA GLU A 262 -19.98 11.22 1.91
C GLU A 262 -20.27 10.56 0.56
N THR A 263 -19.63 11.01 -0.52
CA THR A 263 -19.74 10.37 -1.84
C THR A 263 -19.20 8.93 -1.80
N CYS A 264 -18.06 8.71 -1.13
CA CYS A 264 -17.47 7.38 -0.97
C CYS A 264 -18.36 6.45 -0.14
N ARG A 265 -18.95 7.00 0.93
CA ARG A 265 -19.84 6.29 1.84
C ARG A 265 -21.13 5.84 1.15
N LEU A 266 -21.71 6.70 0.31
CA LEU A 266 -22.97 6.42 -0.38
C LEU A 266 -22.79 5.59 -1.66
N ALA A 267 -21.55 5.38 -2.12
CA ALA A 267 -21.30 4.66 -3.35
C ALA A 267 -21.65 3.16 -3.24
N SER A 268 -22.44 2.68 -4.21
CA SER A 268 -22.88 1.29 -4.30
C SER A 268 -21.84 0.42 -5.02
N TYR A 269 -20.71 0.16 -4.36
CA TYR A 269 -19.70 -0.80 -4.83
C TYR A 269 -19.71 -2.10 -4.02
N PRO A 270 -19.36 -3.25 -4.64
CA PRO A 270 -19.16 -4.49 -3.91
C PRO A 270 -18.17 -4.28 -2.77
N ASN A 271 -18.45 -4.85 -1.61
CA ASN A 271 -17.57 -4.81 -0.44
C ASN A 271 -17.31 -3.42 0.19
N ASN A 272 -18.00 -2.37 -0.27
CA ASN A 272 -18.00 -1.06 0.39
C ASN A 272 -18.89 -1.10 1.64
N ASN A 273 -18.34 -0.69 2.78
CA ASN A 273 -19.10 -0.57 4.02
C ASN A 273 -19.02 0.87 4.50
N ARG A 274 -20.19 1.47 4.73
CA ARG A 274 -20.34 2.87 5.17
C ARG A 274 -19.54 3.18 6.43
N GLY A 275 -19.49 2.24 7.39
CA GLY A 275 -18.78 2.38 8.65
C GLY A 275 -17.26 2.45 8.50
N HIS A 276 -16.70 1.92 7.41
CA HIS A 276 -15.26 2.00 7.15
C HIS A 276 -14.81 3.44 6.85
N TRP A 277 -15.71 4.35 6.52
CA TRP A 277 -15.43 5.75 6.20
C TRP A 277 -15.73 6.66 7.40
N LYS A 278 -15.49 6.21 8.63
CA LYS A 278 -15.68 7.05 9.83
C LYS A 278 -14.50 8.01 9.98
N TYR A 279 -13.32 7.48 10.25
CA TYR A 279 -12.10 8.26 10.47
C TYR A 279 -11.35 8.52 9.16
N ILE A 280 -10.20 7.87 8.96
CA ILE A 280 -9.35 8.09 7.78
C ILE A 280 -9.97 7.40 6.55
N GLY A 281 -10.30 8.18 5.53
CA GLY A 281 -10.74 7.68 4.22
C GLY A 281 -9.62 7.72 3.19
N ILE A 282 -9.25 6.57 2.62
CA ILE A 282 -8.32 6.45 1.50
C ILE A 282 -8.92 5.49 0.49
N GLU A 283 -9.36 6.03 -0.64
CA GLU A 283 -9.99 5.28 -1.72
C GLU A 283 -8.98 4.39 -2.45
N GLU A 284 -9.37 3.13 -2.63
CA GLU A 284 -8.66 2.15 -3.43
C GLU A 284 -8.89 2.44 -4.94
N PRO A 285 -7.83 2.61 -5.75
CA PRO A 285 -7.94 3.08 -7.14
C PRO A 285 -8.71 2.18 -8.13
N PHE A 286 -9.01 0.92 -7.80
CA PHE A 286 -9.70 -0.02 -8.69
C PHE A 286 -11.03 -0.52 -8.13
N ASP A 287 -11.10 -0.83 -6.83
CA ASP A 287 -12.31 -1.35 -6.18
C ASP A 287 -13.07 -0.31 -5.34
N ARG A 288 -12.49 0.90 -5.18
CA ARG A 288 -13.08 2.04 -4.47
C ARG A 288 -13.49 1.75 -3.02
N THR A 289 -12.92 0.72 -2.41
CA THR A 289 -13.06 0.49 -0.97
C THR A 289 -12.11 1.39 -0.17
N ASN A 290 -12.28 1.47 1.15
CA ASN A 290 -11.34 2.20 2.01
C ASN A 290 -10.14 1.33 2.38
N THR A 291 -8.92 1.72 1.98
CA THR A 291 -7.68 1.03 2.35
C THR A 291 -7.30 1.25 3.83
N ALA A 292 -7.75 2.36 4.43
CA ALA A 292 -7.54 2.71 5.83
C ALA A 292 -8.64 2.20 6.78
N LYS A 293 -9.49 1.26 6.33
CA LYS A 293 -10.59 0.68 7.14
C LYS A 293 -10.17 0.07 8.49
N ALA A 294 -8.89 -0.27 8.66
CA ALA A 294 -8.36 -0.77 9.94
C ALA A 294 -8.30 0.32 11.02
N VAL A 295 -8.28 1.60 10.63
CA VAL A 295 -8.36 2.75 11.54
C VAL A 295 -9.84 3.02 11.87
N PHE A 296 -10.41 2.16 12.70
CA PHE A 296 -11.80 2.28 13.18
C PHE A 296 -11.91 2.70 14.64
N ASP A 297 -10.79 2.76 15.37
CA ASP A 297 -10.73 3.21 16.76
C ASP A 297 -10.39 4.70 16.83
N GLU A 298 -11.13 5.43 17.67
CA GLU A 298 -10.99 6.86 17.85
C GLU A 298 -9.62 7.28 18.42
N LYS A 299 -9.13 6.54 19.42
CA LYS A 299 -7.83 6.82 20.05
C LYS A 299 -6.71 6.64 19.05
N ILE A 300 -6.79 5.60 18.21
CA ILE A 300 -5.81 5.38 17.14
C ILE A 300 -5.87 6.49 16.09
N PHE A 301 -7.06 6.95 15.70
CA PHE A 301 -7.19 8.10 14.81
C PHE A 301 -6.51 9.36 15.35
N TYR A 302 -6.82 9.75 16.59
CA TYR A 302 -6.18 10.92 17.21
C TYR A 302 -4.69 10.71 17.47
N ARG A 303 -4.25 9.48 17.76
CA ARG A 303 -2.82 9.14 17.83
C ARG A 303 -2.11 9.41 16.52
N ILE A 304 -2.69 8.99 15.39
CA ILE A 304 -2.11 9.24 14.06
C ILE A 304 -2.02 10.76 13.81
N GLN A 305 -3.09 11.52 14.08
CA GLN A 305 -3.08 12.98 13.90
C GLN A 305 -2.04 13.68 14.79
N SER A 306 -1.94 13.27 16.07
CA SER A 306 -0.96 13.80 17.02
C SER A 306 0.47 13.53 16.54
N VAL A 307 0.77 12.30 16.09
CA VAL A 307 2.08 11.92 15.58
C VAL A 307 2.46 12.75 14.34
N ILE A 308 1.54 12.96 13.39
CA ILE A 308 1.77 13.84 12.23
C ILE A 308 2.04 15.28 12.70
N GLY A 309 1.19 15.80 13.60
CA GLY A 309 1.27 17.16 14.15
C GLY A 309 2.60 17.47 14.85
N GLN A 310 3.07 16.54 15.68
CA GLN A 310 4.33 16.69 16.39
C GLN A 310 5.53 16.50 15.47
N SER A 311 5.46 15.57 14.52
CA SER A 311 6.51 15.36 13.52
C SER A 311 6.75 16.61 12.67
N TYR A 312 5.69 17.31 12.29
CA TYR A 312 5.79 18.61 11.63
C TYR A 312 6.53 19.64 12.50
N LYS A 313 6.13 19.79 13.76
CA LYS A 313 6.78 20.73 14.71
C LYS A 313 8.27 20.41 14.90
N GLN A 314 8.60 19.14 15.07
CA GLN A 314 9.99 18.68 15.25
C GLN A 314 10.84 18.96 14.02
N LEU A 315 10.30 18.72 12.82
CA LEU A 315 11.02 18.96 11.57
C LEU A 315 11.21 20.45 11.30
N ALA A 316 10.17 21.27 11.54
CA ALA A 316 10.21 22.73 11.37
C ALA A 316 11.24 23.42 12.29
N GLY A 317 11.43 22.90 13.51
CA GLY A 317 12.36 23.49 14.48
C GLY A 317 13.83 23.09 14.29
N ASN A 318 14.09 21.90 13.74
CA ASN A 318 15.44 21.30 13.75
C ASN A 318 16.08 21.13 12.38
N ASN A 319 15.30 21.14 11.28
CA ASN A 319 15.76 20.79 9.93
C ASN A 319 16.61 19.51 9.87
N ASN A 320 16.35 18.57 10.79
CA ASN A 320 17.12 17.36 10.98
C ASN A 320 16.21 16.15 10.88
N LEU A 321 16.47 15.26 9.92
CA LEU A 321 15.66 14.06 9.71
C LEU A 321 15.60 13.15 10.95
N ASN A 322 16.67 13.12 11.76
CA ASN A 322 16.71 12.31 12.98
C ASN A 322 15.69 12.76 14.03
N SER A 323 15.22 14.01 13.99
CA SER A 323 14.20 14.48 14.94
C SER A 323 12.87 13.75 14.76
N LEU A 324 12.60 13.20 13.57
CA LEU A 324 11.40 12.40 13.29
C LEU A 324 11.42 11.01 13.95
N PHE A 325 12.57 10.59 14.48
CA PHE A 325 12.79 9.29 15.11
C PHE A 325 13.04 9.44 16.62
N ILE A 326 12.34 10.39 17.24
CA ILE A 326 12.25 10.58 18.68
C ILE A 326 10.86 10.12 19.11
N GLU A 327 10.77 9.30 20.16
CA GLU A 327 9.47 8.79 20.62
C GLU A 327 8.52 9.92 21.01
N ILE A 328 7.28 9.82 20.53
CA ILE A 328 6.20 10.73 20.89
C ILE A 328 5.32 10.04 21.92
N SER A 329 5.28 10.56 23.15
CA SER A 329 4.50 9.98 24.25
C SER A 329 2.99 10.00 23.99
N GLU A 330 2.27 9.06 24.57
CA GLU A 330 0.80 8.94 24.43
C GLU A 330 0.04 10.04 25.19
N GLU A 331 0.63 10.59 26.26
CA GLU A 331 0.05 11.65 27.10
C GLU A 331 -0.12 13.00 26.40
N GLN A 332 0.49 13.18 25.22
CA GLN A 332 0.38 14.41 24.43
C GLN A 332 -0.72 14.35 23.37
N CYS A 333 -1.54 13.29 23.35
CA CYS A 333 -2.82 13.32 22.66
C CYS A 333 -3.76 14.24 23.45
N PRO A 334 -4.41 15.25 22.83
CA PRO A 334 -5.36 16.08 23.55
C PRO A 334 -6.38 15.19 24.24
N SER A 335 -6.43 15.28 25.57
CA SER A 335 -7.42 14.59 26.39
C SER A 335 -8.81 15.00 25.92
N LEU A 336 -9.67 14.02 25.75
CA LEU A 336 -11.11 14.19 25.57
C LEU A 336 -11.63 15.05 26.73
N GLU A 337 -11.79 16.36 26.52
CA GLU A 337 -12.72 17.13 27.33
C GLU A 337 -14.12 16.64 26.96
N SER A 338 -14.74 15.97 27.91
CA SER A 338 -16.12 15.52 27.86
C SER A 338 -17.03 16.70 27.52
N HIS A 339 -17.53 16.74 26.29
CA HIS A 339 -18.79 17.41 26.02
C HIS A 339 -19.90 16.59 26.71
N GLU A 340 -20.13 16.89 27.99
CA GLU A 340 -21.45 16.65 28.57
C GLU A 340 -22.45 17.47 27.75
N PRO A 341 -23.53 16.86 27.22
CA PRO A 341 -24.64 17.62 26.70
C PRO A 341 -25.35 18.29 27.88
N ASP A 342 -25.35 19.62 27.89
CA ASP A 342 -26.17 20.44 28.78
C ASP A 342 -27.63 19.98 28.70
N ALA A 343 -28.02 19.18 29.68
CA ALA A 343 -29.39 18.73 29.87
C ALA A 343 -30.17 19.78 30.66
N HIS A 344 -30.20 21.05 30.23
CA HIS A 344 -31.15 22.05 30.71
C HIS A 344 -31.32 23.20 29.71
N ALA A 345 -32.20 23.01 28.73
CA ALA A 345 -32.98 24.09 28.16
C ALA A 345 -34.35 23.54 27.73
N ILE A 346 -35.37 24.25 28.18
CA ILE A 346 -36.81 23.97 28.18
C ILE A 346 -37.38 23.72 26.79
#